data_AF-A0A6A7JZ06-F1
#
_entry.id   AF-A0A6A7JZ06-F1
#
_cell.length_a   1.000
_cell.length_b   1.000
_cell.length_c   1.000
_cell.angle_alpha   90.00
_cell.angle_beta   90.00
_cell.angle_gamma   90.00
#
_symmetry.space_group_name_H-M   'P 1'
#
loop_
_entity.id
_entity.type
_entity.pdbx_description
1 polymer ?
#
loop_
_entity_poly.entity_id
_entity_poly.type
_entity_poly.pdbx_seq_one_letter_code
_entity_poly.pdbx_strand_id
1 'polypeptide(L)'
;MAFKTKLAEHEIQLGTRQYRIYPEGEQIAWIWQLFGANRFVWNQFVAAFEARYEANPELKFPKIGVLKSWLPLMRKEYEWLKRVNSTSLQFTVERFSDAMWAFLTKKQVKQGKPRFKSRKYYSQTATIKNVKYQTKTGAQAQIAVLSPHHLRIGKKNGIALRTSSLNNLRNVRIQKAVISYRQDLDRYYISFS
;
A
#
# COMPACT_ATOMS: atom_id res chain seq x y z
N MET A 1 33.91 -13.78 -25.39
CA MET A 1 33.15 -13.64 -24.12
C MET A 1 32.01 -12.67 -24.34
N ALA A 2 30.75 -13.11 -24.20
CA ALA A 2 29.58 -12.26 -24.46
C ALA A 2 29.25 -11.41 -23.21
N PHE A 3 29.41 -10.10 -23.32
CA PHE A 3 28.90 -9.15 -22.33
C PHE A 3 27.37 -9.11 -22.43
N LYS A 4 26.69 -9.71 -21.45
CA LYS A 4 25.25 -9.51 -21.25
C LYS A 4 25.02 -8.06 -20.83
N THR A 5 24.62 -7.22 -21.76
CA THR A 5 24.08 -5.88 -21.49
C THR A 5 22.79 -6.04 -20.69
N LYS A 6 22.84 -5.76 -19.38
CA LYS A 6 21.62 -5.53 -18.59
C LYS A 6 20.95 -4.28 -19.16
N LEU A 7 19.84 -4.46 -19.86
CA LEU A 7 18.91 -3.37 -20.16
C LEU A 7 18.59 -2.69 -18.83
N ALA A 8 18.84 -1.38 -18.73
CA ALA A 8 18.46 -0.60 -17.56
C ALA A 8 16.93 -0.65 -17.43
N GLU A 9 16.43 -1.34 -16.40
CA GLU A 9 15.01 -1.34 -16.06
C GLU A 9 14.65 0.12 -15.70
N HIS A 10 13.87 0.79 -16.56
CA HIS A 10 13.34 2.12 -16.23
C HIS A 10 12.36 1.98 -15.06
N GLU A 11 12.67 2.60 -13.93
CA GLU A 11 11.77 2.70 -12.78
C GLU A 11 10.75 3.83 -13.02
N ILE A 12 9.46 3.51 -12.91
CA ILE A 12 8.39 4.52 -13.00
C ILE A 12 8.33 5.28 -11.68
N GLN A 13 8.35 6.62 -11.72
CA GLN A 13 8.08 7.43 -10.54
C GLN A 13 6.62 7.26 -10.07
N LEU A 14 6.44 7.24 -8.75
CA LEU A 14 5.14 6.95 -8.14
C LEU A 14 4.08 8.00 -8.52
N GLY A 15 2.98 7.54 -9.12
CA GLY A 15 1.81 8.40 -9.36
C GLY A 15 1.87 9.23 -10.65
N THR A 16 2.91 9.10 -11.47
CA THR A 16 2.98 9.81 -12.76
C THR A 16 1.90 9.33 -13.74
N ARG A 17 1.45 8.08 -13.63
CA ARG A 17 0.39 7.51 -14.47
C ARG A 17 -0.58 6.64 -13.69
N GLN A 18 -1.87 6.94 -13.84
CA GLN A 18 -2.97 6.16 -13.29
C GLN A 18 -3.64 5.34 -14.39
N TYR A 19 -3.95 4.09 -14.08
CA TYR A 19 -4.66 3.16 -14.95
C TYR A 19 -6.04 2.92 -14.36
N ARG A 20 -7.09 3.03 -15.18
CA ARG A 20 -8.44 2.69 -14.72
C ARG A 20 -8.52 1.18 -14.48
N ILE A 21 -9.14 0.77 -13.39
CA ILE A 21 -9.45 -0.63 -13.11
C ILE A 21 -10.97 -0.82 -13.03
N TYR A 22 -11.42 -2.02 -13.35
CA TYR A 22 -12.83 -2.37 -13.44
C TYR A 22 -13.11 -3.55 -12.51
N PRO A 23 -13.11 -3.33 -11.18
CA PRO A 23 -13.37 -4.38 -10.23
C PRO A 23 -14.86 -4.76 -10.24
N GLU A 24 -15.16 -6.04 -10.07
CA GLU A 24 -16.52 -6.57 -10.06
C GLU A 24 -16.69 -7.56 -8.87
N GLY A 25 -17.91 -7.64 -8.32
CA GLY A 25 -18.26 -8.59 -7.25
C GLY A 25 -17.28 -8.61 -6.06
N GLU A 26 -16.66 -9.76 -5.81
CA GLU A 26 -15.70 -9.96 -4.73
C GLU A 26 -14.47 -9.04 -4.78
N GLN A 27 -14.09 -8.57 -5.97
CA GLN A 27 -12.95 -7.66 -6.14
C GLN A 27 -13.23 -6.31 -5.48
N ILE A 28 -14.47 -5.82 -5.59
CA ILE A 28 -14.92 -4.60 -4.93
C ILE A 28 -14.88 -4.79 -3.42
N ALA A 29 -15.44 -5.89 -2.92
CA ALA A 29 -15.44 -6.21 -1.50
C ALA A 29 -14.02 -6.26 -0.93
N TRP A 30 -13.09 -6.90 -1.65
CA TRP A 30 -11.69 -6.96 -1.26
C TRP A 30 -11.01 -5.59 -1.25
N ILE A 31 -11.23 -4.74 -2.26
CA ILE A 31 -10.68 -3.37 -2.30
C ILE A 31 -11.19 -2.56 -1.09
N TRP A 32 -12.48 -2.67 -0.76
CA TRP A 32 -13.05 -1.95 0.38
C TRP A 32 -12.55 -2.47 1.74
N GLN A 33 -12.34 -3.77 1.88
CA GLN A 33 -11.66 -4.35 3.05
C GLN A 33 -10.23 -3.83 3.15
N LEU A 34 -9.50 -3.75 2.04
CA LEU A 34 -8.15 -3.21 1.99
C LEU A 34 -8.12 -1.74 2.45
N PHE A 35 -9.01 -0.89 1.94
CA PHE A 35 -9.10 0.51 2.37
C PHE A 35 -9.47 0.63 3.85
N GLY A 36 -10.47 -0.13 4.29
CA GLY A 36 -10.94 -0.15 5.68
C GLY A 36 -9.83 -0.53 6.66
N ALA A 37 -9.09 -1.60 6.35
CA ALA A 37 -8.01 -2.09 7.19
C ALA A 37 -6.84 -1.11 7.30
N ASN A 38 -6.42 -0.53 6.17
CA ASN A 38 -5.35 0.48 6.18
C ASN A 38 -5.77 1.74 6.93
N ARG A 39 -7.03 2.19 6.79
CA ARG A 39 -7.58 3.29 7.59
C ARG A 39 -7.61 2.96 9.08
N PHE A 40 -8.08 1.77 9.43
CA PHE A 40 -8.15 1.30 10.82
C PHE A 40 -6.76 1.30 11.45
N VAL A 41 -5.77 0.65 10.84
CA VAL A 41 -4.39 0.59 11.35
C VAL A 41 -3.81 2.00 11.52
N TRP A 42 -3.96 2.87 10.52
CA TRP A 42 -3.50 4.26 10.63
C TRP A 42 -4.13 4.98 11.82
N ASN A 43 -5.45 4.87 11.99
CA ASN A 43 -6.18 5.55 13.06
C ASN A 43 -5.80 5.03 14.45
N GLN A 44 -5.51 3.73 14.59
CA GLN A 44 -5.00 3.15 15.83
C GLN A 44 -3.65 3.76 16.22
N PHE A 45 -2.73 3.91 15.24
CA PHE A 45 -1.46 4.59 15.48
C PHE A 45 -1.64 6.07 15.79
N VAL A 46 -2.54 6.79 15.09
CA VAL A 46 -2.85 8.19 15.45
C VAL A 46 -3.30 8.26 16.90
N ALA A 47 -4.36 7.55 17.29
CA ALA A 47 -4.89 7.58 18.66
C ALA A 47 -3.82 7.27 19.72
N ALA A 48 -3.04 6.20 19.52
CA ALA A 48 -2.00 5.81 20.46
C ALA A 48 -0.91 6.88 20.63
N PHE A 49 -0.52 7.54 19.54
CA PHE A 49 0.52 8.57 19.58
C PHE A 49 0.00 9.94 20.01
N GLU A 50 -1.28 10.24 19.81
CA GLU A 50 -1.91 11.41 20.44
C GLU A 50 -1.87 11.27 21.96
N ALA A 51 -2.38 10.16 22.51
CA ALA A 51 -2.35 9.90 23.95
C ALA A 51 -0.92 9.88 24.51
N ARG A 52 0.03 9.26 23.80
CA ARG A 52 1.45 9.21 24.21
C ARG A 52 2.05 10.60 24.38
N TYR A 53 1.84 11.48 23.40
CA TYR A 53 2.47 12.80 23.38
C TYR A 53 1.71 13.86 24.18
N GLU A 54 0.41 13.65 24.42
CA GLU A 54 -0.35 14.42 25.41
C GLU A 54 0.15 14.11 26.83
N ALA A 55 0.42 12.83 27.14
CA ALA A 55 0.94 12.43 28.45
C ALA A 55 2.40 12.89 28.67
N ASN A 56 3.26 12.82 27.64
CA ASN A 56 4.64 13.30 27.73
C ASN A 56 5.16 13.77 26.35
N PRO A 57 5.24 15.10 26.14
CA PRO A 57 5.73 15.68 24.88
C PRO A 57 7.19 15.36 24.54
N GLU A 58 8.03 15.05 25.53
CA GLU A 58 9.47 14.85 25.37
C GLU A 58 9.85 13.42 24.95
N LEU A 59 8.87 12.52 24.86
CA LEU A 59 9.12 11.12 24.51
C LEU A 59 9.74 10.97 23.13
N LYS A 60 10.87 10.27 23.05
CA LYS A 60 11.47 9.93 21.76
C LYS A 60 10.51 9.08 20.92
N PHE A 61 10.47 9.39 19.63
CA PHE A 61 9.68 8.63 18.66
C PHE A 61 10.29 7.24 18.47
N PRO A 62 9.51 6.14 18.58
CA PRO A 62 10.04 4.80 18.43
C PRO A 62 10.52 4.51 17.01
N LYS A 63 11.49 3.61 16.86
CA LYS A 63 11.96 3.14 15.56
C LYS A 63 10.84 2.39 14.82
N ILE A 64 10.83 2.46 13.50
CA ILE A 64 9.84 1.80 12.63
C ILE A 64 9.67 0.29 12.86
N GLY A 65 10.73 -0.40 13.28
CA GLY A 65 10.68 -1.82 13.63
C GLY A 65 9.79 -2.11 14.84
N VAL A 66 9.77 -1.21 15.82
CA VAL A 66 8.87 -1.28 16.99
C VAL A 66 7.43 -1.08 16.55
N LEU A 67 7.15 -0.10 15.69
CA LEU A 67 5.78 0.11 15.18
C LEU A 67 5.31 -1.12 14.39
N LYS A 68 6.17 -1.72 13.57
CA LYS A 68 5.83 -2.92 12.80
C LYS A 68 5.58 -4.14 13.69
N SER A 69 6.22 -4.25 14.86
CA SER A 69 5.97 -5.37 15.78
C SER A 69 4.60 -5.31 16.45
N TRP A 70 3.91 -4.17 16.39
CA TRP A 70 2.53 -4.05 16.86
C TRP A 70 1.52 -4.69 15.90
N LEU A 71 1.83 -4.76 14.59
CA LEU A 71 0.92 -5.37 13.61
C LEU A 71 0.58 -6.84 13.90
N PRO A 72 1.52 -7.72 14.27
CA PRO A 72 1.20 -9.06 14.76
C PRO A 72 0.25 -9.07 15.95
N LEU A 73 0.40 -8.15 16.92
CA LEU A 73 -0.49 -8.05 18.09
C LEU A 73 -1.89 -7.62 17.66
N MET A 74 -2.01 -6.57 16.85
CA MET A 74 -3.28 -6.11 16.30
C MET A 74 -3.97 -7.22 15.49
N ARG A 75 -3.22 -8.06 14.77
CA ARG A 75 -3.79 -9.19 14.02
C ARG A 75 -4.28 -10.33 14.92
N LYS A 76 -3.76 -10.46 16.13
CA LYS A 76 -4.27 -11.43 17.12
C LYS A 76 -5.58 -10.93 17.74
N GLU A 77 -5.66 -9.64 18.03
CA GLU A 77 -6.86 -9.00 18.60
C GLU A 77 -7.98 -8.87 17.56
N TYR A 78 -7.62 -8.47 16.33
CA TYR A 78 -8.53 -8.24 15.22
C TYR A 78 -8.30 -9.29 14.13
N GLU A 79 -8.90 -10.48 14.29
CA GLU A 79 -8.72 -11.63 13.40
C GLU A 79 -8.98 -11.30 11.92
N TRP A 80 -9.94 -10.40 11.65
CA TRP A 80 -10.28 -9.96 10.30
C TRP A 80 -9.10 -9.28 9.56
N LEU A 81 -8.13 -8.70 10.28
CA LEU A 81 -6.91 -8.13 9.68
C LEU A 81 -6.01 -9.20 9.06
N LYS A 82 -6.11 -10.47 9.46
CA LYS A 82 -5.33 -11.56 8.87
C LYS A 82 -5.70 -11.85 7.42
N ARG A 83 -6.95 -11.53 7.04
CA ARG A 83 -7.47 -11.69 5.66
C ARG A 83 -6.94 -10.60 4.71
N VAL A 84 -6.36 -9.54 5.25
CA VAL A 84 -5.89 -8.38 4.46
C VAL A 84 -4.40 -8.52 4.11
N ASN A 85 -4.06 -8.03 2.92
CA ASN A 85 -2.70 -8.03 2.40
C ASN A 85 -1.69 -7.44 3.40
N SER A 86 -0.73 -8.27 3.85
CA SER A 86 0.23 -7.90 4.89
C SER A 86 1.21 -6.82 4.45
N THR A 87 1.63 -6.81 3.18
CA THR A 87 2.55 -5.79 2.69
C THR A 87 1.89 -4.42 2.61
N SER A 88 0.56 -4.39 2.47
CA SER A 88 -0.23 -3.16 2.56
C SER A 88 -0.25 -2.59 3.98
N LEU A 89 -0.59 -3.42 4.98
CA LEU A 89 -0.62 -2.98 6.39
C LEU A 89 0.76 -2.53 6.86
N GLN A 90 1.81 -3.28 6.52
CA GLN A 90 3.19 -2.91 6.83
C GLN A 90 3.56 -1.55 6.22
N PHE A 91 3.19 -1.31 4.96
CA PHE A 91 3.45 -0.01 4.33
C PHE A 91 2.64 1.12 4.96
N THR A 92 1.42 0.88 5.44
CA THR A 92 0.66 1.88 6.20
C THR A 92 1.36 2.29 7.48
N VAL A 93 1.98 1.34 8.18
CA VAL A 93 2.80 1.63 9.37
C VAL A 93 4.04 2.44 9.00
N GLU A 94 4.70 2.11 7.89
CA GLU A 94 5.83 2.90 7.40
C GLU A 94 5.42 4.34 7.06
N ARG A 95 4.30 4.51 6.36
CA ARG A 95 3.75 5.83 6.02
C ARG A 95 3.41 6.64 7.25
N PHE A 96 2.87 6.01 8.30
CA PHE A 96 2.62 6.68 9.58
C PHE A 96 3.93 7.10 10.24
N SER A 97 4.91 6.19 10.30
CA SER A 97 6.25 6.46 10.85
C SER A 97 6.91 7.65 10.15
N ASP A 98 6.88 7.69 8.83
CA ASP A 98 7.47 8.76 8.03
C ASP A 98 6.76 10.10 8.28
N ALA A 99 5.42 10.09 8.32
CA ALA A 99 4.62 11.29 8.55
C ALA A 99 4.84 11.85 9.96
N MET A 100 4.86 10.99 10.97
CA MET A 100 5.09 11.41 12.36
C MET A 100 6.53 11.90 12.56
N TRP A 101 7.52 11.22 11.96
CA TRP A 101 8.90 11.67 11.98
C TRP A 101 9.08 13.03 11.30
N ALA A 102 8.45 13.24 10.14
CA ALA A 102 8.49 14.51 9.43
C ALA A 102 7.89 15.65 10.26
N PHE A 103 6.77 15.40 10.95
CA PHE A 103 6.14 16.34 11.88
C PHE A 103 7.07 16.68 13.05
N LEU A 104 7.60 15.67 13.76
CA LEU A 104 8.45 15.87 14.93
C LEU A 104 9.78 16.56 14.61
N THR A 105 10.36 16.28 13.44
CA THR A 105 11.64 16.87 13.02
C THR A 105 11.48 18.19 12.26
N LYS A 106 10.23 18.64 12.02
CA LYS A 106 9.91 19.81 11.19
C LYS A 106 10.54 19.79 9.79
N LYS A 107 10.94 18.62 9.28
CA LYS A 107 11.63 18.45 7.99
C LYS A 107 10.77 18.87 6.80
N GLN A 108 9.45 18.85 6.95
CA GLN A 108 8.52 19.28 5.91
C GLN A 108 7.59 20.34 6.48
N VAL A 109 7.89 21.61 6.21
CA VAL A 109 7.13 22.79 6.67
C VAL A 109 5.64 22.70 6.32
N LYS A 110 5.28 21.95 5.28
CA LYS A 110 3.89 21.78 4.80
C LYS A 110 3.14 20.56 5.38
N GLN A 111 3.80 19.63 6.07
CA GLN A 111 3.12 18.46 6.64
C GLN A 111 2.82 18.67 8.14
N GLY A 112 1.53 18.86 8.45
CA GLY A 112 1.05 18.91 9.83
C GLY A 112 1.06 17.53 10.51
N LYS A 113 0.68 17.51 11.80
CA LYS A 113 0.49 16.29 12.59
C LYS A 113 -0.36 15.26 11.83
N PRO A 114 0.00 13.97 11.83
CA PRO A 114 -0.86 12.91 11.29
C PRO A 114 -2.27 13.00 11.87
N ARG A 115 -3.29 13.04 11.02
CA ARG A 115 -4.71 13.14 11.43
C ARG A 115 -5.43 11.83 11.21
N PHE A 116 -6.55 11.63 11.91
CA PHE A 116 -7.46 10.52 11.64
C PHE A 116 -7.93 10.53 10.19
N LYS A 117 -7.90 9.36 9.56
CA LYS A 117 -8.45 9.12 8.23
C LYS A 117 -9.95 8.85 8.34
N SER A 118 -10.72 9.51 7.48
CA SER A 118 -12.17 9.33 7.40
C SER A 118 -12.56 8.35 6.30
N ARG A 119 -13.62 7.57 6.55
CA ARG A 119 -14.28 6.76 5.51
C ARG A 119 -14.96 7.62 4.45
N LYS A 120 -15.42 8.83 4.82
CA LYS A 120 -16.15 9.76 3.96
C LYS A 120 -15.22 10.62 3.08
N TYR A 121 -13.92 10.40 3.14
CA TYR A 121 -12.99 11.14 2.29
C TYR A 121 -13.16 10.70 0.84
N TYR A 122 -13.29 11.68 -0.07
CA TYR A 122 -13.67 11.46 -1.47
C TYR A 122 -12.71 10.53 -2.24
N SER A 123 -11.46 10.39 -1.77
CA SER A 123 -10.43 9.54 -2.40
C SER A 123 -9.89 8.50 -1.42
N GLN A 124 -10.41 7.27 -1.49
CA GLN A 124 -9.88 6.16 -0.69
C GLN A 124 -8.65 5.57 -1.38
N THR A 125 -7.58 5.30 -0.62
CA THR A 125 -6.33 4.78 -1.17
C THR A 125 -5.71 3.71 -0.29
N ALA A 126 -5.04 2.75 -0.92
CA ALA A 126 -4.18 1.78 -0.25
C ALA A 126 -3.02 1.42 -1.17
N THR A 127 -1.85 1.18 -0.58
CA THR A 127 -0.64 0.79 -1.30
C THR A 127 -0.26 -0.62 -0.93
N ILE A 128 0.20 -1.40 -1.90
CA ILE A 128 0.66 -2.78 -1.76
C ILE A 128 2.07 -2.85 -2.32
N LYS A 129 3.03 -3.27 -1.49
CA LYS A 129 4.39 -3.54 -1.99
C LYS A 129 4.41 -4.83 -2.79
N ASN A 130 5.12 -4.80 -3.91
CA ASN A 130 5.38 -5.97 -4.72
C ASN A 130 6.58 -6.73 -4.15
N VAL A 131 6.28 -7.75 -3.35
CA VAL A 131 7.29 -8.67 -2.81
C VAL A 131 7.28 -9.97 -3.60
N LYS A 132 8.45 -10.61 -3.71
CA LYS A 132 8.54 -11.96 -4.26
C LYS A 132 8.22 -12.98 -3.17
N TYR A 133 7.58 -14.08 -3.54
CA TYR A 133 7.34 -15.24 -2.69
C TYR A 133 7.82 -16.50 -3.41
N GLN A 134 8.30 -17.49 -2.64
CA GLN A 134 8.78 -18.75 -3.20
C GLN A 134 7.62 -19.66 -3.59
N THR A 135 7.77 -20.36 -4.71
CA THR A 135 6.85 -21.41 -5.17
C THR A 135 7.64 -22.63 -5.61
N LYS A 136 6.96 -23.77 -5.82
CA LYS A 136 7.58 -24.99 -6.35
C LYS A 136 8.28 -24.76 -7.71
N THR A 137 7.82 -23.79 -8.49
CA THR A 137 8.35 -23.45 -9.82
C THR A 137 9.29 -22.22 -9.79
N GLY A 138 9.74 -21.79 -8.61
CA GLY A 138 10.61 -20.62 -8.42
C GLY A 138 9.92 -19.40 -7.82
N ALA A 139 10.66 -18.30 -7.68
CA ALA A 139 10.16 -17.08 -7.06
C ALA A 139 9.16 -16.34 -7.97
N GLN A 140 8.00 -15.99 -7.42
CA GLN A 140 6.95 -15.24 -8.13
C GLN A 140 6.68 -13.91 -7.44
N ALA A 141 6.34 -12.88 -8.23
CA ALA A 141 5.95 -11.57 -7.70
C ALA A 141 4.48 -11.57 -7.24
N GLN A 142 4.19 -10.84 -6.16
CA GLN A 142 2.83 -10.65 -5.67
C GLN A 142 1.97 -9.83 -6.65
N ILE A 143 2.57 -8.89 -7.37
CA ILE A 143 1.92 -8.07 -8.39
C ILE A 143 2.53 -8.44 -9.74
N ALA A 144 1.68 -8.89 -10.67
CA ALA A 144 2.10 -9.31 -12.00
C ALA A 144 1.10 -8.86 -13.07
N VAL A 145 1.60 -8.34 -14.18
CA VAL A 145 0.82 -8.08 -15.39
C VAL A 145 0.59 -9.42 -16.08
N LEU A 146 -0.67 -9.81 -16.27
CA LEU A 146 -1.04 -11.08 -16.91
C LEU A 146 -1.21 -10.92 -18.42
N SER A 147 -1.79 -9.80 -18.83
CA SER A 147 -2.01 -9.43 -20.23
C SER A 147 -2.09 -7.89 -20.34
N PRO A 148 -2.17 -7.32 -21.55
CA PRO A 148 -2.29 -5.86 -21.72
C PRO A 148 -3.46 -5.21 -20.96
N HIS A 149 -4.47 -5.98 -20.54
CA HIS A 149 -5.66 -5.48 -19.86
C HIS A 149 -5.95 -6.19 -18.53
N HIS A 150 -5.03 -7.00 -18.03
CA HIS A 150 -5.25 -7.75 -16.79
C HIS A 150 -3.99 -7.76 -15.93
N LEU A 151 -4.18 -7.59 -14.63
CA LEU A 151 -3.14 -7.74 -13.62
C LEU A 151 -3.63 -8.64 -12.49
N ARG A 152 -2.69 -9.23 -11.76
CA ARG A 152 -2.94 -10.02 -10.55
C ARG A 152 -2.28 -9.36 -9.36
N ILE A 153 -2.99 -9.32 -8.23
CA ILE A 153 -2.46 -8.94 -6.92
C ILE A 153 -2.68 -10.08 -5.93
N GLY A 154 -1.61 -10.60 -5.34
CA GLY A 154 -1.65 -11.67 -4.34
C GLY A 154 -0.73 -12.83 -4.70
N LYS A 155 -1.01 -14.03 -4.19
CA LYS A 155 -0.30 -15.26 -4.57
C LYS A 155 -0.96 -15.91 -5.80
N LYS A 156 -0.72 -17.20 -6.06
CA LYS A 156 -1.23 -17.93 -7.25
C LYS A 156 -2.76 -17.76 -7.45
N ASN A 157 -3.54 -17.68 -6.36
CA ASN A 157 -4.99 -17.41 -6.38
C ASN A 157 -5.32 -15.99 -5.89
N GLY A 158 -4.45 -15.03 -6.22
CA GLY A 158 -4.67 -13.61 -5.93
C GLY A 158 -5.79 -13.05 -6.80
N ILE A 159 -6.18 -11.81 -6.51
CA ILE A 159 -7.24 -11.14 -7.25
C ILE A 159 -6.71 -10.69 -8.60
N ALA A 160 -7.37 -11.16 -9.66
CA ALA A 160 -7.19 -10.65 -11.01
C ALA A 160 -8.08 -9.42 -11.20
N LEU A 161 -7.56 -8.35 -11.77
CA LEU A 161 -8.27 -7.11 -12.05
C LEU A 161 -8.16 -6.78 -13.53
N ARG A 162 -9.29 -6.44 -14.14
CA ARG A 162 -9.34 -5.87 -15.48
C ARG A 162 -8.92 -4.40 -15.42
N THR A 163 -8.13 -3.96 -16.39
CA THR A 163 -7.56 -2.61 -16.43
C THR A 163 -7.66 -1.97 -17.82
N SER A 164 -7.52 -0.64 -17.86
CA SER A 164 -7.07 0.04 -19.08
C SER A 164 -5.71 -0.51 -19.53
N SER A 165 -5.27 -0.15 -20.75
CA SER A 165 -4.03 -0.68 -21.33
C SER A 165 -2.80 -0.52 -20.42
N LEU A 166 -2.11 -1.63 -20.18
CA LEU A 166 -0.86 -1.77 -19.43
C LEU A 166 0.34 -1.98 -20.37
N ASN A 167 0.23 -1.67 -21.66
CA ASN A 167 1.31 -1.90 -22.64
C ASN A 167 2.64 -1.23 -22.24
N ASN A 168 2.57 -0.10 -21.54
CA ASN A 168 3.75 0.63 -21.06
C ASN A 168 4.40 0.03 -19.80
N LEU A 169 3.84 -1.04 -19.25
CA LEU A 169 4.42 -1.80 -18.13
C LEU A 169 5.16 -3.07 -18.60
N ARG A 170 5.28 -3.27 -19.92
CA ARG A 170 6.11 -4.35 -20.47
C ARG A 170 7.56 -4.12 -20.07
N ASN A 171 8.20 -5.15 -19.49
CA ASN A 171 9.59 -5.11 -19.02
C ASN A 171 9.89 -4.06 -17.95
N VAL A 172 8.86 -3.56 -17.24
CA VAL A 172 9.04 -2.63 -16.12
C VAL A 172 8.98 -3.39 -14.80
N ARG A 173 9.95 -3.11 -13.92
CA ARG A 173 9.92 -3.62 -12.55
C ARG A 173 8.92 -2.83 -11.72
N ILE A 174 7.85 -3.49 -11.30
CA ILE A 174 6.87 -2.94 -10.36
C ILE A 174 7.40 -3.15 -8.93
N GLN A 175 7.71 -2.08 -8.20
CA GLN A 175 8.05 -2.11 -6.79
C GLN A 175 6.81 -2.10 -5.90
N LYS A 176 5.77 -1.35 -6.27
CA LYS A 176 4.50 -1.29 -5.52
C LYS A 176 3.35 -0.78 -6.39
N ALA A 177 2.13 -1.06 -5.95
CA ALA A 177 0.91 -0.54 -6.56
C ALA A 177 0.09 0.25 -5.55
N VAL A 178 -0.50 1.35 -5.98
CA VAL A 178 -1.48 2.13 -5.22
C VAL A 178 -2.83 1.94 -5.88
N ILE A 179 -3.78 1.37 -5.15
CA ILE A 179 -5.18 1.29 -5.56
C ILE A 179 -5.89 2.51 -4.98
N SER A 180 -6.70 3.17 -5.79
CA SER A 180 -7.53 4.29 -5.36
C SER A 180 -8.96 4.17 -5.85
N TYR A 181 -9.89 4.71 -5.08
CA TYR A 181 -11.28 4.91 -5.45
C TYR A 181 -11.63 6.38 -5.30
N ARG A 182 -12.14 6.98 -6.38
CA ARG A 182 -12.59 8.37 -6.46
C ARG A 182 -14.11 8.39 -6.43
N GLN A 183 -14.67 8.81 -5.29
CA GLN A 183 -16.11 8.85 -5.06
C GLN A 183 -16.82 9.87 -5.98
N ASP A 184 -16.16 10.98 -6.28
CA ASP A 184 -16.64 12.03 -7.18
C ASP A 184 -16.79 11.56 -8.64
N LEU A 185 -16.02 10.55 -9.04
CA LEU A 185 -16.06 9.98 -10.40
C LEU A 185 -16.69 8.59 -10.45
N ASP A 186 -17.00 8.03 -9.28
CA ASP A 186 -17.32 6.61 -9.05
C ASP A 186 -16.40 5.65 -9.84
N ARG A 187 -15.08 5.86 -9.70
CA ARG A 187 -14.07 5.13 -10.48
C ARG A 187 -12.91 4.63 -9.62
N TYR A 188 -12.43 3.45 -10.00
CA TYR A 188 -11.25 2.84 -9.42
C TYR A 188 -10.03 3.02 -10.34
N TYR A 189 -8.89 3.26 -9.72
CA TYR A 189 -7.62 3.40 -10.41
C TYR A 189 -6.53 2.59 -9.71
N ILE A 190 -5.49 2.27 -10.47
CA ILE A 190 -4.23 1.74 -9.96
C ILE A 190 -3.07 2.52 -10.55
N SER A 191 -2.06 2.82 -9.75
CA SER A 191 -0.80 3.40 -10.21
C SER A 191 0.38 2.61 -9.66
N PHE A 192 1.51 2.63 -10.35
CA PHE A 192 2.69 1.85 -9.99
C PHE A 192 3.88 2.76 -9.71
N SER A 193 4.83 2.22 -8.95
CA SER A 193 6.23 2.64 -8.92
C SER A 193 7.13 1.42 -8.83
#